data_AF-A0A7X6YTR3-F1
#
_entry.id   AF-A0A7X6YTR3-F1
#
_cell.length_a   1.000
_cell.length_b   1.000
_cell.length_c   1.000
_cell.angle_alpha   90.00
_cell.angle_beta   90.00
_cell.angle_gamma   90.00
#
_symmetry.space_group_name_H-M   'P 1'
#
loop_
_entity.id
_entity.type
_entity.pdbx_description
1 polymer ?
#
loop_
_entity_poly.entity_id
_entity_poly.type
_entity_poly.pdbx_seq_one_letter_code
_entity_poly.pdbx_strand_id
1 'polypeptide(L)'
;MFTILAYWFLGFNKADLLFRGQELSLFLFDRYFFFDLISKPGGLLEYAGSFLSQFFYYPLWGALIMLGVLLLIQWSVYRLLSLSRDYFLLSFLPSCFLLLFVVQLDYNIYLFKIQDVFYSQMLGFLFALLPLAGYKKFALQPKIQHYGLMLFYLVIGYPLAGFYALLGLLFLLIRLLVIPELAKKAKLAYFISGFVMLLLIPQCYAPFYSNINQDLLYGYGLPVYDFFGSGSMNLPLLLAWLSLAFCFLLSSKPFKELKTPAFMGVVALLLLSMVSVWLFSNKDPNLKTQLAIENAISQDDWDKVLLLAKANKEDPDRILVMYRNLALWKNKSLCQSMFLYP
;
A
#
# COMPACT_ATOMS: atom_id res chain seq x y z
N MET A 1 -15.12 6.38 -13.37
CA MET A 1 -14.93 4.93 -13.53
C MET A 1 -14.05 4.35 -12.43
N PHE A 2 -12.78 4.78 -12.29
CA PHE A 2 -11.88 4.32 -11.21
C PHE A 2 -12.54 4.41 -9.83
N THR A 3 -13.10 5.57 -9.49
CA THR A 3 -13.74 5.83 -8.19
C THR A 3 -14.87 4.86 -7.87
N ILE A 4 -15.78 4.65 -8.83
CA ILE A 4 -16.91 3.74 -8.69
C ILE A 4 -16.40 2.30 -8.53
N LEU A 5 -15.44 1.88 -9.36
CA LEU A 5 -14.85 0.54 -9.29
C LEU A 5 -14.15 0.30 -7.95
N ALA A 6 -13.30 1.23 -7.53
CA ALA A 6 -12.56 1.13 -6.27
C ALA A 6 -13.50 1.11 -5.06
N TYR A 7 -14.49 2.00 -5.03
CA TYR A 7 -15.49 2.02 -3.96
C TYR A 7 -16.32 0.74 -3.91
N TRP A 8 -16.75 0.23 -5.07
CA TRP A 8 -17.50 -1.02 -5.14
C TRP A 8 -16.67 -2.21 -4.66
N PHE A 9 -15.41 -2.31 -5.11
CA PHE A 9 -14.50 -3.37 -4.70
C PHE A 9 -14.22 -3.35 -3.20
N LEU A 10 -13.86 -2.19 -2.65
CA LEU A 10 -13.50 -2.06 -1.25
C LEU A 10 -14.73 -2.16 -0.33
N GLY A 11 -15.79 -1.43 -0.65
CA GLY A 11 -16.95 -1.29 0.23
C GLY A 11 -17.94 -2.46 0.20
N PHE A 12 -17.95 -3.27 -0.87
CA PHE A 12 -18.91 -4.38 -1.01
C PHE A 12 -18.23 -5.72 -1.25
N ASN A 13 -17.32 -5.82 -2.22
CA ASN A 13 -16.71 -7.11 -2.55
C ASN A 13 -15.70 -7.57 -1.49
N LYS A 14 -14.92 -6.64 -0.93
CA LYS A 14 -13.87 -6.88 0.06
C LYS A 14 -14.21 -6.27 1.44
N ALA A 15 -15.49 -6.09 1.74
CA ALA A 15 -15.92 -5.48 3.01
C ALA A 15 -15.45 -6.28 4.24
N ASP A 16 -15.62 -7.61 4.22
CA ASP A 16 -15.19 -8.48 5.32
C ASP A 16 -13.65 -8.52 5.45
N LEU A 17 -12.92 -8.35 4.34
CA LEU A 17 -11.46 -8.23 4.36
C LEU A 17 -11.02 -6.97 5.11
N LEU A 18 -11.68 -5.83 4.85
CA LEU A 18 -11.38 -4.57 5.53
C LEU A 18 -11.70 -4.69 7.03
N PHE A 19 -12.87 -5.22 7.37
CA PHE A 19 -13.25 -5.45 8.76
C PHE A 19 -12.22 -6.33 9.48
N ARG A 20 -11.82 -7.45 8.87
CA ARG A 20 -10.79 -8.32 9.43
C ARG A 20 -9.43 -7.63 9.54
N GLY A 21 -9.08 -6.79 8.57
CA GLY A 21 -7.88 -5.98 8.60
C GLY A 21 -7.83 -5.04 9.82
N GLN A 22 -8.97 -4.51 10.26
CA GLN A 22 -9.04 -3.72 11.49
C GLN A 22 -8.85 -4.57 12.74
N GLU A 23 -9.45 -5.75 12.83
CA GLU A 23 -9.25 -6.64 13.98
C GLU A 23 -7.79 -7.05 14.16
N LEU A 24 -7.08 -7.25 13.04
CA LEU A 24 -5.66 -7.60 13.04
C LEU A 24 -4.76 -6.37 13.30
N SER A 25 -5.22 -5.16 13.00
CA SER A 25 -4.47 -3.92 13.23
C SER A 25 -4.89 -3.26 14.54
N LEU A 26 -4.23 -3.61 15.63
CA LEU A 26 -4.46 -2.97 16.92
C LEU A 26 -3.93 -1.52 16.90
N PHE A 27 -4.76 -0.56 17.26
CA PHE A 27 -4.33 0.81 17.52
C PHE A 27 -4.58 1.18 18.98
N LEU A 28 -3.52 1.60 19.67
CA LEU A 28 -3.61 2.09 21.05
C LEU A 28 -3.20 3.56 21.07
N PHE A 29 -4.08 4.41 21.60
CA PHE A 29 -3.77 5.81 21.83
C PHE A 29 -2.92 5.99 23.10
N ASP A 30 -1.73 5.38 23.10
CA ASP A 30 -0.82 5.36 24.23
C ASP A 30 0.61 5.71 23.80
N ARG A 31 1.35 6.35 24.71
CA ARG A 31 2.73 6.80 24.47
C ARG A 31 3.66 5.62 24.22
N TYR A 32 3.49 4.52 24.95
CA TYR A 32 4.34 3.35 24.78
C TYR A 32 4.17 2.74 23.39
N PHE A 33 2.92 2.63 22.91
CA PHE A 33 2.64 2.17 21.54
C PHE A 33 3.27 3.08 20.47
N PHE A 34 3.15 4.40 20.63
CA PHE A 34 3.76 5.37 19.70
C PHE A 34 5.29 5.27 19.66
N PHE A 35 5.95 5.21 20.82
CA PHE A 35 7.41 5.12 20.88
C PHE A 35 7.94 3.74 20.45
N ASP A 36 7.20 2.65 20.67
CA ASP A 36 7.57 1.34 20.14
C ASP A 36 7.58 1.32 18.60
N LEU A 37 6.58 1.94 17.96
CA LEU A 37 6.55 2.02 16.50
C LEU A 37 7.67 2.92 15.96
N ILE A 38 7.84 4.14 16.48
CA ILE A 38 8.90 5.07 16.02
C ILE A 38 10.31 4.56 16.34
N SER A 39 10.46 3.60 17.26
CA SER A 39 11.74 2.93 17.49
C SER A 39 12.23 2.09 16.30
N LYS A 40 11.45 1.97 15.22
CA LYS A 40 11.81 1.26 13.98
C LYS A 40 11.66 2.19 12.78
N PRO A 41 12.53 2.09 11.75
CA PRO A 41 12.37 2.88 10.53
C PRO A 41 11.02 2.61 9.86
N GLY A 42 10.27 3.65 9.54
CA GLY A 42 8.94 3.51 8.92
C GLY A 42 7.78 3.43 9.92
N GLY A 43 8.06 3.40 11.22
CA GLY A 43 7.04 3.27 12.25
C GLY A 43 6.02 4.40 12.31
N LEU A 44 6.34 5.61 11.84
CA LEU A 44 5.35 6.69 11.76
C LEU A 44 4.25 6.35 10.75
N LEU A 45 4.60 5.70 9.64
CA LEU A 45 3.64 5.27 8.62
C LEU A 45 2.75 4.15 9.15
N GLU A 46 3.32 3.23 9.93
CA GLU A 46 2.55 2.17 10.61
C GLU A 46 1.61 2.77 11.64
N TYR A 47 2.06 3.69 12.49
CA TYR A 47 1.22 4.35 13.49
C TYR A 47 0.04 5.09 12.85
N ALA A 48 0.31 5.92 11.83
CA ALA A 48 -0.72 6.63 11.09
C ALA A 48 -1.64 5.68 10.31
N GLY A 49 -1.10 4.59 9.78
CA GLY A 49 -1.86 3.57 9.07
C GLY A 49 -2.81 2.81 9.99
N SER A 50 -2.32 2.35 11.15
CA SER A 50 -3.14 1.66 12.16
C SER A 50 -4.27 2.53 12.68
N PHE A 51 -4.05 3.84 12.83
CA PHE A 51 -5.12 4.78 13.17
C PHE A 51 -6.21 4.83 12.09
N LEU A 52 -5.83 4.94 10.82
CA LEU A 52 -6.78 4.98 9.71
C LEU A 52 -7.49 3.63 9.51
N SER A 53 -6.82 2.51 9.75
CA SER A 53 -7.41 1.17 9.64
C SER A 53 -8.54 0.95 10.65
N GLN A 54 -8.61 1.71 11.75
CA GLN A 54 -9.75 1.63 12.69
C GLN A 54 -11.09 1.95 12.03
N PHE A 55 -11.10 2.77 10.97
CA PHE A 55 -12.34 3.10 10.25
C PHE A 55 -12.88 1.93 9.41
N PHE A 56 -12.10 0.85 9.19
CA PHE A 56 -12.63 -0.34 8.52
C PHE A 56 -13.64 -1.13 9.36
N TYR A 57 -13.78 -0.82 10.65
CA TYR A 57 -14.89 -1.35 11.47
C TYR A 57 -16.25 -1.11 10.80
N TYR A 58 -16.39 0.03 10.11
CA TYR A 58 -17.49 0.26 9.16
C TYR A 58 -16.94 0.25 7.73
N PRO A 59 -17.01 -0.88 7.00
CA PRO A 59 -16.30 -1.06 5.73
C PRO A 59 -16.60 -0.01 4.66
N LEU A 60 -17.83 0.51 4.61
CA LEU A 60 -18.20 1.57 3.66
C LEU A 60 -17.46 2.89 3.94
N TRP A 61 -17.33 3.28 5.22
CA TRP A 61 -16.60 4.48 5.62
C TRP A 61 -15.10 4.30 5.42
N GLY A 62 -14.58 3.15 5.82
CA GLY A 62 -13.20 2.78 5.57
C GLY A 62 -12.83 2.78 4.08
N ALA A 63 -13.70 2.22 3.23
CA ALA A 63 -13.55 2.25 1.77
C ALA A 63 -13.55 3.69 1.22
N LEU A 64 -14.40 4.57 1.75
CA LEU A 64 -14.45 5.98 1.36
C LEU A 64 -13.14 6.70 1.73
N ILE A 65 -12.62 6.48 2.94
CA ILE A 65 -11.36 7.08 3.39
C ILE A 65 -10.19 6.56 2.56
N MET A 66 -10.11 5.25 2.32
CA MET A 66 -9.07 4.66 1.46
C MET A 66 -9.14 5.21 0.03
N LEU A 67 -10.34 5.32 -0.53
CA LEU A 67 -10.53 5.96 -1.83
C LEU A 67 -10.02 7.40 -1.84
N GLY A 68 -10.28 8.16 -0.78
CA GLY A 68 -9.75 9.52 -0.59
C GLY A 68 -8.22 9.55 -0.66
N VAL A 69 -7.54 8.61 0.01
CA VAL A 69 -6.07 8.49 -0.02
C VAL A 69 -5.56 8.11 -1.42
N LEU A 70 -6.21 7.16 -2.10
CA LEU A 70 -5.86 6.77 -3.47
C LEU A 70 -6.02 7.96 -4.44
N LEU A 71 -7.11 8.73 -4.32
CA LEU A 71 -7.30 9.94 -5.12
C LEU A 71 -6.29 11.04 -4.78
N LEU A 72 -5.90 11.17 -3.51
CA LEU A 72 -4.85 12.09 -3.09
C LEU A 72 -3.49 11.72 -3.70
N ILE A 73 -3.18 10.42 -3.81
CA ILE A 73 -1.98 9.93 -4.50
C ILE A 73 -2.05 10.30 -5.98
N GLN A 74 -3.14 9.96 -6.67
CA GLN A 74 -3.34 10.30 -8.08
C GLN A 74 -3.19 11.80 -8.33
N TRP A 75 -3.84 12.63 -7.50
CA TRP A 75 -3.77 14.08 -7.60
C TRP A 75 -2.34 14.60 -7.35
N SER A 76 -1.65 14.06 -6.35
CA SER A 76 -0.26 14.41 -6.04
C SER A 76 0.66 14.07 -7.20
N VAL A 77 0.52 12.90 -7.82
CA VAL A 77 1.29 12.50 -9.01
C VAL A 77 1.04 13.47 -10.16
N TYR A 78 -0.23 13.76 -10.48
CA TYR A 78 -0.57 14.70 -11.54
C TYR A 78 0.04 16.10 -11.30
N ARG A 79 -0.12 16.63 -10.09
CA ARG A 79 0.32 17.99 -9.72
C ARG A 79 1.83 18.08 -9.59
N LEU A 80 2.49 17.14 -8.94
CA LEU A 80 3.94 17.18 -8.68
C LEU A 80 4.76 16.85 -9.92
N LEU A 81 4.23 16.05 -10.84
CA LEU A 81 4.90 15.77 -12.11
C LEU A 81 4.56 16.77 -13.21
N SER A 82 3.63 17.70 -12.99
CA SER A 82 3.16 18.64 -14.03
C SER A 82 2.77 17.90 -15.32
N LEU A 83 2.06 16.76 -15.22
CA LEU A 83 1.67 16.01 -16.42
C LEU A 83 0.73 16.85 -17.30
N SER A 84 0.83 16.72 -18.62
CA SER A 84 -0.16 17.35 -19.50
C SER A 84 -1.53 16.74 -19.30
N ARG A 85 -2.55 17.45 -19.79
CA ARG A 85 -3.93 16.98 -19.78
C ARG A 85 -4.08 15.61 -20.45
N ASP A 86 -3.35 15.36 -21.53
CA ASP A 86 -3.42 14.11 -22.28
C ASP A 86 -2.87 12.91 -21.49
N TYR A 87 -1.87 13.15 -20.61
CA TYR A 87 -1.31 12.12 -19.73
C TYR A 87 -2.01 12.03 -18.37
N PHE A 88 -3.09 12.79 -18.14
CA PHE A 88 -3.81 12.80 -16.87
C PHE A 88 -4.19 11.38 -16.41
N LEU A 89 -4.62 10.52 -17.34
CA LEU A 89 -5.03 9.15 -17.04
C LEU A 89 -3.90 8.27 -16.48
N LEU A 90 -2.63 8.56 -16.78
CA LEU A 90 -1.51 7.78 -16.25
C LEU A 90 -1.31 8.01 -14.75
N SER A 91 -1.72 9.18 -14.24
CA SER A 91 -1.60 9.47 -12.81
C SER A 91 -2.43 8.53 -11.94
N PHE A 92 -3.41 7.82 -12.52
CA PHE A 92 -4.18 6.79 -11.83
C PHE A 92 -3.42 5.46 -11.65
N LEU A 93 -2.37 5.19 -12.44
CA LEU A 93 -1.72 3.88 -12.42
C LEU A 93 -1.17 3.48 -11.05
N PRO A 94 -0.44 4.35 -10.31
CA PRO A 94 -0.02 4.01 -8.96
C PRO A 94 -1.20 3.64 -8.04
N SER A 95 -2.31 4.36 -8.18
CA SER A 95 -3.52 4.13 -7.36
C SER A 95 -4.22 2.83 -7.74
N CYS A 96 -4.25 2.45 -9.02
CA CYS A 96 -4.76 1.15 -9.47
C CYS A 96 -3.91 0.00 -8.92
N PHE A 97 -2.58 0.13 -8.94
CA PHE A 97 -1.69 -0.92 -8.44
C PHE A 97 -1.70 -1.00 -6.91
N LEU A 98 -1.85 0.10 -6.18
CA LEU A 98 -2.08 0.09 -4.73
C LEU A 98 -3.46 -0.49 -4.36
N LEU A 99 -4.49 -0.27 -5.19
CA LEU A 99 -5.77 -0.95 -5.03
C LEU A 99 -5.63 -2.46 -5.26
N LEU A 100 -4.88 -2.86 -6.31
CA LEU A 100 -4.57 -4.27 -6.58
C LEU A 100 -3.84 -4.91 -5.40
N PHE A 101 -2.88 -4.21 -4.78
CA PHE A 101 -2.19 -4.67 -3.58
C PHE A 101 -3.17 -5.03 -2.47
N VAL A 102 -4.10 -4.11 -2.12
CA VAL A 102 -5.10 -4.34 -1.07
C VAL A 102 -6.00 -5.52 -1.39
N VAL A 103 -6.48 -5.60 -2.64
CA VAL A 103 -7.41 -6.64 -3.09
C VAL A 103 -6.76 -8.03 -3.11
N GLN A 104 -5.43 -8.10 -3.18
CA GLN A 104 -4.68 -9.35 -3.13
C GLN A 104 -4.30 -9.81 -1.71
N LEU A 105 -4.44 -8.97 -0.68
CA LEU A 105 -3.98 -9.28 0.68
C LEU A 105 -4.56 -10.61 1.18
N ASP A 106 -5.88 -10.80 1.07
CA ASP A 106 -6.59 -12.07 1.24
C ASP A 106 -5.99 -12.98 2.33
N TYR A 107 -5.55 -14.21 2.05
CA TYR A 107 -4.96 -15.10 3.07
C TYR A 107 -3.72 -14.55 3.77
N ASN A 108 -3.01 -13.64 3.13
CA ASN A 108 -1.74 -13.12 3.64
C ASN A 108 -1.95 -12.06 4.72
N ILE A 109 -3.17 -11.57 4.93
CA ILE A 109 -3.48 -10.70 6.09
C ILE A 109 -3.02 -11.31 7.41
N TYR A 110 -3.03 -12.65 7.50
CA TYR A 110 -2.61 -13.42 8.68
C TYR A 110 -1.10 -13.63 8.81
N LEU A 111 -0.33 -13.32 7.76
CA LEU A 111 1.11 -13.59 7.70
C LEU A 111 1.97 -12.35 7.97
N PHE A 112 1.36 -11.17 8.00
CA PHE A 112 2.10 -9.93 8.15
C PHE A 112 2.65 -9.74 9.56
N LYS A 113 3.90 -9.29 9.62
CA LYS A 113 4.58 -8.90 10.87
C LYS A 113 4.49 -7.41 11.18
N ILE A 114 3.85 -6.64 10.30
CA ILE A 114 3.72 -5.19 10.39
C ILE A 114 2.34 -4.86 10.96
N GLN A 115 2.27 -3.82 11.80
CA GLN A 115 1.06 -3.46 12.50
C GLN A 115 -0.09 -3.04 11.58
N ASP A 116 0.23 -2.30 10.51
CA ASP A 116 -0.72 -1.95 9.45
C ASP A 116 -0.06 -2.12 8.09
N VAL A 117 -0.78 -2.77 7.17
CA VAL A 117 -0.32 -3.00 5.79
C VAL A 117 -1.19 -2.25 4.78
N PHE A 118 -2.43 -1.89 5.14
CA PHE A 118 -3.35 -1.25 4.20
C PHE A 118 -2.92 0.19 3.90
N TYR A 119 -2.75 1.01 4.93
CA TYR A 119 -2.47 2.43 4.78
C TYR A 119 -0.98 2.75 4.84
N SER A 120 -0.17 1.98 5.58
CA SER A 120 1.28 2.24 5.69
C SER A 120 1.95 2.35 4.32
N GLN A 121 1.59 1.49 3.37
CA GLN A 121 2.13 1.49 2.02
C GLN A 121 1.65 2.68 1.18
N MET A 122 0.38 3.08 1.34
CA MET A 122 -0.20 4.23 0.63
C MET A 122 0.37 5.55 1.17
N LEU A 123 0.47 5.68 2.49
CA LEU A 123 1.07 6.83 3.17
C LEU A 123 2.56 6.92 2.86
N GLY A 124 3.27 5.80 2.83
CA GLY A 124 4.65 5.72 2.39
C GLY A 124 4.82 6.22 0.95
N PHE A 125 3.90 5.85 0.06
CA PHE A 125 3.90 6.35 -1.31
C PHE A 125 3.71 7.88 -1.36
N LEU A 126 2.80 8.45 -0.57
CA LEU A 126 2.66 9.90 -0.44
C LEU A 126 3.93 10.56 0.11
N PHE A 127 4.55 9.94 1.12
CA PHE A 127 5.80 10.42 1.71
C PHE A 127 6.92 10.47 0.67
N ALA A 128 7.03 9.44 -0.17
CA ALA A 128 8.02 9.36 -1.25
C ALA A 128 7.87 10.49 -2.30
N LEU A 129 6.73 11.18 -2.36
CA LEU A 129 6.52 12.33 -3.26
C LEU A 129 6.94 13.68 -2.66
N LEU A 130 7.13 13.77 -1.35
CA LEU A 130 7.56 14.99 -0.66
C LEU A 130 8.84 15.63 -1.22
N PRO A 131 9.92 14.90 -1.55
CA PRO A 131 11.14 15.53 -2.04
C PRO A 131 10.93 16.19 -3.42
N LEU A 132 9.96 15.71 -4.22
CA LEU A 132 9.58 16.32 -5.49
C LEU A 132 8.81 17.63 -5.27
N ALA A 133 7.94 17.65 -4.27
CA ALA A 133 7.23 18.86 -3.85
C ALA A 133 8.20 19.93 -3.35
N GLY A 134 9.20 19.51 -2.54
CA GLY A 134 10.30 20.37 -2.12
C GLY A 134 11.09 20.89 -3.33
N TYR A 135 11.51 20.01 -4.23
CA TYR A 135 12.24 20.39 -5.44
C TYR A 135 11.51 21.45 -6.27
N LYS A 136 10.20 21.32 -6.49
CA LYS A 136 9.40 22.32 -7.21
C LYS A 136 9.45 23.71 -6.59
N LYS A 137 9.47 23.80 -5.25
CA LYS A 137 9.58 25.08 -4.54
C LYS A 137 10.98 25.67 -4.63
N PHE A 138 12.01 24.82 -4.62
CA PHE A 138 13.42 25.24 -4.63
C PHE A 138 14.06 25.20 -6.04
N ALA A 139 13.29 24.99 -7.11
CA ALA A 139 13.82 24.80 -8.46
C ALA A 139 14.67 25.99 -8.98
N LEU A 140 14.38 27.21 -8.51
CA LEU A 140 15.07 28.44 -8.91
C LEU A 140 16.29 28.79 -8.02
N GLN A 141 16.58 27.97 -7.01
CA GLN A 141 17.57 28.27 -5.97
C GLN A 141 18.95 27.67 -6.27
N PRO A 142 20.03 28.12 -5.60
CA PRO A 142 21.38 27.62 -5.83
C PRO A 142 21.52 26.11 -5.61
N LYS A 143 22.51 25.51 -6.29
CA LYS A 143 22.80 24.06 -6.24
C LYS A 143 22.96 23.49 -4.82
N ILE A 144 23.47 24.31 -3.88
CA ILE A 144 23.67 23.92 -2.47
C ILE A 144 22.35 23.51 -1.80
N GLN A 145 21.24 24.20 -2.10
CA GLN A 145 19.95 23.89 -1.49
C GLN A 145 19.39 22.54 -1.94
N HIS A 146 19.79 22.06 -3.12
CA HIS A 146 19.39 20.75 -3.61
C HIS A 146 20.09 19.63 -2.81
N TYR A 147 21.37 19.79 -2.50
CA TYR A 147 22.09 18.88 -1.59
C TYR A 147 21.53 18.94 -0.17
N GLY A 148 21.23 20.15 0.33
CA GLY A 148 20.58 20.33 1.62
C GLY A 148 19.22 19.65 1.70
N LEU A 149 18.39 19.76 0.66
CA LEU A 149 17.11 19.07 0.55
C LEU A 149 17.29 17.54 0.61
N MET A 150 18.20 16.98 -0.19
CA MET A 150 18.45 15.53 -0.22
C MET A 150 18.91 15.01 1.14
N LEU A 151 19.87 15.69 1.76
CA LEU A 151 20.40 15.33 3.08
C LEU A 151 19.31 15.44 4.15
N PHE A 152 18.64 16.59 4.26
CA PHE A 152 17.60 16.82 5.27
C PHE A 152 16.45 15.83 5.13
N TYR A 153 16.01 15.60 3.89
CA TYR A 153 14.94 14.65 3.60
C TYR A 153 15.30 13.23 4.02
N LEU A 154 16.53 12.74 3.77
CA LEU A 154 16.90 11.39 4.19
C LEU A 154 17.18 11.30 5.69
N VAL A 155 17.87 12.27 6.29
CA VAL A 155 18.20 12.27 7.71
C VAL A 155 16.92 12.22 8.54
N ILE A 156 15.90 12.99 8.19
CA ILE A 156 14.62 12.98 8.92
C ILE A 156 13.69 11.92 8.38
N GLY A 157 13.66 11.71 7.07
CA GLY A 157 12.71 10.81 6.43
C GLY A 157 12.99 9.34 6.69
N TYR A 158 14.25 8.90 6.78
CA TYR A 158 14.55 7.49 6.97
C TYR A 158 14.02 6.93 8.31
N PRO A 159 14.23 7.57 9.47
CA PRO A 159 13.61 7.12 10.72
C PRO A 159 12.08 7.10 10.65
N LEU A 160 11.46 8.08 9.98
CA LEU A 160 10.00 8.22 9.96
C LEU A 160 9.32 7.26 8.97
N ALA A 161 9.89 7.08 7.78
CA ALA A 161 9.26 6.43 6.63
C ALA A 161 10.06 5.24 6.06
N GLY A 162 11.27 4.97 6.57
CA GLY A 162 12.09 3.81 6.19
C GLY A 162 12.39 3.78 4.69
N PHE A 163 12.09 2.65 4.06
CA PHE A 163 12.25 2.40 2.62
C PHE A 163 11.59 3.49 1.76
N TYR A 164 10.44 4.02 2.17
CA TYR A 164 9.75 5.06 1.40
C TYR A 164 10.52 6.39 1.35
N ALA A 165 11.35 6.67 2.35
CA ALA A 165 12.29 7.78 2.26
C ALA A 165 13.36 7.53 1.19
N LEU A 166 13.94 6.33 1.16
CA LEU A 166 14.91 5.93 0.14
C LEU A 166 14.30 5.99 -1.27
N LEU A 167 13.08 5.47 -1.42
CA LEU A 167 12.32 5.49 -2.67
C LEU A 167 12.07 6.94 -3.14
N GLY A 168 11.69 7.84 -2.23
CA GLY A 168 11.47 9.24 -2.58
C GLY A 168 12.73 9.96 -3.05
N LEU A 169 13.89 9.66 -2.46
CA LEU A 169 15.15 10.22 -2.95
C LEU A 169 15.50 9.62 -4.33
N LEU A 170 15.29 8.32 -4.54
CA LEU A 170 15.50 7.69 -5.84
C LEU A 170 14.61 8.34 -6.92
N PHE A 171 13.36 8.65 -6.61
CA PHE A 171 12.47 9.39 -7.49
C PHE A 171 12.96 10.81 -7.79
N LEU A 172 13.49 11.53 -6.79
CA LEU A 172 14.11 12.83 -7.00
C LEU A 172 15.34 12.72 -7.93
N LEU A 173 16.19 11.71 -7.75
CA LEU A 173 17.36 11.48 -8.60
C LEU A 173 16.96 11.20 -10.05
N ILE A 174 15.97 10.34 -10.27
CA ILE A 174 15.40 10.10 -11.61
C ILE A 174 14.91 11.41 -12.20
N ARG A 175 14.16 12.23 -11.43
CA ARG A 175 13.68 13.52 -11.91
C ARG A 175 14.83 14.44 -12.36
N LEU A 176 15.90 14.55 -11.58
CA LEU A 176 17.05 15.40 -11.89
C LEU A 176 17.82 14.95 -13.15
N LEU A 177 17.87 13.64 -13.43
CA LEU A 177 18.49 13.12 -14.66
C LEU A 177 17.74 13.55 -15.92
N VAL A 178 16.41 13.64 -15.81
CA VAL A 178 15.52 13.78 -16.96
C VAL A 178 15.28 15.27 -17.31
N ILE A 179 15.61 16.21 -16.42
CA ILE A 179 15.50 17.66 -16.69
C ILE A 179 16.55 18.10 -17.75
N PRO A 180 16.13 18.70 -18.87
CA PRO A 180 17.05 19.03 -19.97
C PRO A 180 18.01 20.19 -19.67
N GLU A 181 17.58 21.16 -18.87
CA GLU A 181 18.34 22.40 -18.57
C GLU A 181 19.61 22.16 -17.75
N LEU A 182 19.72 21.01 -17.09
CA LEU A 182 20.82 20.72 -16.18
C LEU A 182 22.04 20.15 -16.92
N ALA A 183 23.21 20.74 -16.69
CA ALA A 183 24.47 20.27 -17.28
C ALA A 183 24.79 18.81 -16.89
N LYS A 184 25.33 18.02 -17.83
CA LYS A 184 25.67 16.60 -17.62
C LYS A 184 26.54 16.35 -16.38
N LYS A 185 27.53 17.22 -16.12
CA LYS A 185 28.39 17.13 -14.92
C LYS A 185 27.61 17.31 -13.61
N ALA A 186 26.64 18.22 -13.59
CA ALA A 186 25.80 18.45 -12.41
C ALA A 186 24.83 17.28 -12.16
N LYS A 187 24.25 16.72 -13.23
CA LYS A 187 23.45 15.49 -13.16
C LYS A 187 24.23 14.35 -12.52
N LEU A 188 25.46 14.12 -12.99
CA LEU A 188 26.34 13.09 -12.46
C LEU A 188 26.69 13.35 -10.98
N ALA A 189 26.98 14.59 -10.62
CA ALA A 189 27.27 14.96 -9.22
C ALA A 189 26.09 14.72 -8.28
N TYR A 190 24.87 15.12 -8.66
CA TYR A 190 23.66 14.83 -7.87
C TYR A 190 23.38 13.32 -7.78
N PHE A 191 23.58 12.59 -8.87
CA PHE A 191 23.37 11.15 -8.86
C PHE A 191 24.36 10.43 -7.94
N ILE A 192 25.66 10.72 -8.05
CA ILE A 192 26.69 10.11 -7.18
C ILE A 192 26.45 10.49 -5.72
N SER A 193 26.26 11.77 -5.42
CA SER A 193 26.03 12.22 -4.04
C SER A 193 24.76 11.64 -3.43
N GLY A 194 23.64 11.64 -4.16
CA GLY A 194 22.39 11.06 -3.68
C GLY A 194 22.49 9.54 -3.50
N PHE A 195 23.19 8.84 -4.38
CA PHE A 195 23.44 7.41 -4.24
C PHE A 195 24.32 7.09 -3.02
N VAL A 196 25.36 7.89 -2.79
CA VAL A 196 26.19 7.78 -1.57
C VAL A 196 25.34 8.04 -0.31
N MET A 197 24.47 9.05 -0.31
CA MET A 197 23.55 9.31 0.81
C MET A 197 22.57 8.16 1.05
N LEU A 198 22.02 7.56 -0.02
CA LEU A 198 21.11 6.40 0.06
C LEU A 198 21.76 5.21 0.80
N LEU A 199 23.06 4.99 0.59
CA LEU A 199 23.79 3.89 1.22
C LEU A 199 24.26 4.25 2.64
N LEU A 200 24.77 5.48 2.84
CA LEU A 200 25.39 5.86 4.10
C LEU A 200 24.36 6.15 5.21
N ILE A 201 23.25 6.83 4.90
CA ILE A 201 22.34 7.32 5.95
C ILE A 201 21.68 6.18 6.74
N PRO A 202 21.15 5.11 6.11
CA PRO A 202 20.65 3.95 6.84
C PRO A 202 21.73 3.33 7.74
N GLN A 203 22.97 3.23 7.28
CA GLN A 203 24.10 2.68 8.04
C GLN A 203 24.47 3.56 9.23
N CYS A 204 24.38 4.89 9.11
CA CYS A 204 24.55 5.80 10.24
C CYS A 204 23.47 5.61 11.31
N TYR A 205 22.27 5.21 10.92
CA TYR A 205 21.16 4.94 11.84
C TYR A 205 21.18 3.54 12.45
N ALA A 206 21.82 2.56 11.80
CA ALA A 206 21.83 1.17 12.25
C ALA A 206 22.25 0.99 13.74
N PRO A 207 23.27 1.69 14.28
CA PRO A 207 23.65 1.55 15.69
C PRO A 207 22.61 2.07 16.69
N PHE A 208 21.71 2.96 16.26
CA PHE A 208 20.68 3.52 17.13
C PHE A 208 19.47 2.61 17.29
N TYR A 209 19.36 1.57 16.46
CA TYR A 209 18.26 0.61 16.48
C TYR A 209 18.73 -0.72 17.07
N SER A 210 18.30 -1.04 18.29
CA SER A 210 18.69 -2.26 19.00
C SER A 210 17.84 -3.48 18.62
N ASN A 211 16.60 -3.26 18.16
CA ASN A 211 15.58 -4.31 17.98
C ASN A 211 15.22 -4.53 16.51
N ILE A 212 16.16 -4.25 15.59
CA ILE A 212 15.97 -4.45 14.15
C ILE A 212 16.91 -5.53 13.62
N ASN A 213 16.44 -6.27 12.62
CA ASN A 213 17.27 -7.14 11.83
C ASN A 213 18.11 -6.29 10.87
N GLN A 214 19.43 -6.28 11.07
CA GLN A 214 20.35 -5.48 10.26
C GLN A 214 20.37 -5.89 8.78
N ASP A 215 20.04 -7.15 8.45
CA ASP A 215 19.97 -7.62 7.06
C ASP A 215 18.84 -6.94 6.28
N LEU A 216 17.78 -6.50 6.97
CA LEU A 216 16.60 -5.87 6.39
C LEU A 216 16.62 -4.34 6.51
N LEU A 217 17.77 -3.74 6.89
CA LEU A 217 17.90 -2.30 7.16
C LEU A 217 17.29 -1.41 6.07
N TYR A 218 17.51 -1.75 4.80
CA TYR A 218 17.00 -0.99 3.66
C TYR A 218 15.54 -1.31 3.30
N GLY A 219 15.00 -2.44 3.77
CA GLY A 219 13.63 -2.90 3.49
C GLY A 219 12.61 -2.49 4.56
N TYR A 220 13.02 -1.90 5.68
CA TYR A 220 12.10 -1.47 6.74
C TYR A 220 11.02 -0.53 6.22
N GLY A 221 9.76 -0.80 6.57
CA GLY A 221 8.57 -0.14 6.03
C GLY A 221 7.89 -0.87 4.87
N LEU A 222 8.54 -1.87 4.27
CA LEU A 222 7.91 -2.79 3.33
C LEU A 222 7.35 -4.01 4.06
N PRO A 223 6.23 -4.60 3.58
CA PRO A 223 5.72 -5.86 4.10
C PRO A 223 6.78 -6.96 3.99
N VAL A 224 7.14 -7.53 5.15
CA VAL A 224 8.05 -8.66 5.26
C VAL A 224 7.25 -9.95 5.36
N TYR A 225 7.59 -10.92 4.51
CA TYR A 225 7.02 -12.26 4.53
C TYR A 225 8.16 -13.27 4.66
N ASP A 226 8.05 -14.17 5.64
CA ASP A 226 9.02 -15.26 5.81
C ASP A 226 8.50 -16.60 5.27
N PHE A 227 7.37 -16.57 4.55
CA PHE A 227 6.72 -17.78 4.05
C PHE A 227 7.04 -18.03 2.57
N PHE A 228 7.40 -19.27 2.22
CA PHE A 228 7.71 -19.65 0.85
C PHE A 228 6.48 -19.50 -0.06
N GLY A 229 6.64 -18.79 -1.20
CA GLY A 229 5.60 -18.65 -2.23
C GLY A 229 4.80 -17.34 -2.20
N SER A 230 5.03 -16.44 -1.24
CA SER A 230 4.31 -15.15 -1.10
C SER A 230 4.90 -13.99 -1.91
N GLY A 231 6.00 -14.20 -2.65
CA GLY A 231 6.71 -13.14 -3.38
C GLY A 231 5.87 -12.40 -4.44
N SER A 232 4.76 -13.00 -4.90
CA SER A 232 3.83 -12.38 -5.85
C SER A 232 3.12 -11.15 -5.30
N MET A 233 3.05 -10.96 -3.98
CA MET A 233 2.32 -9.86 -3.35
C MET A 233 3.04 -8.52 -3.36
N ASN A 234 4.35 -8.52 -3.51
CA ASN A 234 5.12 -7.28 -3.66
C ASN A 234 5.06 -6.79 -5.12
N LEU A 235 4.55 -7.60 -6.05
CA LEU A 235 4.45 -7.24 -7.46
C LEU A 235 3.57 -5.99 -7.68
N PRO A 236 2.36 -5.84 -7.10
CA PRO A 236 1.59 -4.61 -7.23
C PRO A 236 2.31 -3.38 -6.66
N LEU A 237 3.03 -3.51 -5.54
CA LEU A 237 3.82 -2.41 -4.98
C LEU A 237 4.94 -2.00 -5.94
N LEU A 238 5.68 -2.97 -6.48
CA LEU A 238 6.72 -2.74 -7.47
C LEU A 238 6.16 -2.11 -8.75
N LEU A 239 5.01 -2.57 -9.23
CA LEU A 239 4.31 -1.97 -10.39
C LEU A 239 3.86 -0.55 -10.09
N ALA A 240 3.40 -0.24 -8.87
CA ALA A 240 3.08 1.12 -8.46
C ALA A 240 4.32 2.02 -8.53
N TRP A 241 5.47 1.58 -8.00
CA TRP A 241 6.72 2.34 -8.06
C TRP A 241 7.22 2.54 -9.50
N LEU A 242 7.20 1.49 -10.32
CA LEU A 242 7.60 1.55 -11.72
C LEU A 242 6.67 2.44 -12.55
N SER A 243 5.36 2.40 -12.30
CA SER A 243 4.40 3.26 -12.99
C SER A 243 4.68 4.74 -12.75
N LEU A 244 5.16 5.08 -11.54
CA LEU A 244 5.56 6.43 -11.21
C LEU A 244 6.91 6.80 -11.84
N ALA A 245 7.88 5.88 -11.82
CA ALA A 245 9.14 6.02 -12.56
C ALA A 245 8.89 6.33 -14.05
N PHE A 246 7.95 5.62 -14.65
CA PHE A 246 7.51 5.84 -16.03
C PHE A 246 6.88 7.22 -16.24
N CYS A 247 6.05 7.69 -15.30
CA CYS A 247 5.48 9.05 -15.38
C CYS A 247 6.55 10.15 -15.36
N PHE A 248 7.67 9.97 -14.66
CA PHE A 248 8.79 10.94 -14.71
C PHE A 248 9.41 11.07 -16.10
N LEU A 249 9.58 9.96 -16.80
CA LEU A 249 10.17 9.93 -18.15
C LEU A 249 9.29 10.65 -19.18
N LEU A 250 7.98 10.68 -18.95
CA LEU A 250 7.04 11.37 -19.82
C LEU A 250 6.96 12.87 -19.53
N SER A 251 7.08 13.26 -18.27
CA SER A 251 7.02 14.66 -17.82
C SER A 251 8.15 15.56 -18.37
N SER A 252 9.23 15.00 -18.90
CA SER A 252 10.39 15.76 -19.41
C SER A 252 10.36 16.11 -20.88
N LYS A 253 9.48 15.48 -21.66
CA LYS A 253 9.41 15.74 -23.10
C LYS A 253 8.65 17.05 -23.32
N PRO A 254 9.10 17.92 -24.24
CA PRO A 254 8.35 19.12 -24.60
C PRO A 254 6.95 18.69 -25.05
N PHE A 255 5.93 19.30 -24.45
CA PHE A 255 4.54 18.93 -24.66
C PHE A 255 4.17 19.07 -26.14
N LYS A 256 4.02 17.93 -26.80
CA LYS A 256 3.28 17.82 -28.05
C LYS A 256 2.00 17.07 -27.73
N GLU A 257 0.89 17.53 -28.28
CA GLU A 257 -0.39 16.83 -28.12
C GLU A 257 -0.23 15.36 -28.51
N LEU A 258 -0.77 14.48 -27.67
CA LEU A 258 -0.74 13.06 -27.94
C LEU A 258 -1.55 12.78 -29.21
N LYS A 259 -0.92 12.11 -30.18
CA LYS A 259 -1.66 11.57 -31.33
C LYS A 259 -2.72 10.58 -30.84
N THR A 260 -3.85 10.49 -31.55
CA THR A 260 -4.98 9.59 -31.25
C THR A 260 -4.57 8.15 -30.87
N PRO A 261 -3.66 7.45 -31.59
CA PRO A 261 -3.25 6.09 -31.20
C PRO A 261 -2.52 6.05 -29.86
N ALA A 262 -1.71 7.07 -29.54
CA ALA A 262 -0.97 7.12 -28.29
C ALA A 262 -1.92 7.40 -27.11
N PHE A 263 -2.91 8.29 -27.30
CA PHE A 263 -3.96 8.50 -26.30
C PHE A 263 -4.82 7.23 -26.07
N MET A 264 -5.19 6.52 -27.14
CA MET A 264 -5.87 5.22 -27.01
C MET A 264 -5.03 4.21 -26.23
N GLY A 265 -3.72 4.18 -26.44
CA GLY A 265 -2.79 3.34 -25.67
C GLY A 265 -2.81 3.67 -24.17
N VAL A 266 -2.87 4.95 -23.81
CA VAL A 266 -3.01 5.40 -22.41
C VAL A 266 -4.32 4.91 -21.79
N VAL A 267 -5.43 5.06 -22.51
CA VAL A 267 -6.75 4.60 -22.06
C VAL A 267 -6.75 3.07 -21.89
N ALA A 268 -6.19 2.34 -22.85
CA ALA A 268 -6.08 0.89 -22.79
C ALA A 268 -5.25 0.41 -21.60
N LEU A 269 -4.13 1.09 -21.30
CA LEU A 269 -3.27 0.76 -20.16
C LEU A 269 -4.00 0.99 -18.84
N LEU A 270 -4.74 2.10 -18.72
CA LEU A 270 -5.59 2.35 -17.56
C LEU A 270 -6.67 1.27 -17.41
N LEU A 271 -7.38 0.94 -18.48
CA LEU A 271 -8.39 -0.13 -18.48
C LEU A 271 -7.80 -1.47 -18.07
N LEU A 272 -6.64 -1.83 -18.61
CA LEU A 272 -5.91 -3.05 -18.28
C LEU A 272 -5.51 -3.07 -16.80
N SER A 273 -5.10 -1.94 -16.23
CA SER A 273 -4.80 -1.82 -14.79
C SER A 273 -6.04 -1.95 -13.89
N MET A 274 -7.23 -1.61 -14.39
CA MET A 274 -8.48 -1.83 -13.64
C MET A 274 -8.98 -3.27 -13.79
N VAL A 275 -8.85 -3.84 -14.98
CA VAL A 275 -9.19 -5.25 -15.24
C VAL A 275 -8.27 -6.17 -14.45
N SER A 276 -6.99 -5.82 -14.28
CA SER A 276 -6.07 -6.61 -13.45
C SER A 276 -6.52 -6.70 -11.99
N VAL A 277 -7.07 -5.63 -11.41
CA VAL A 277 -7.67 -5.65 -10.05
C VAL A 277 -8.75 -6.74 -9.96
N TRP A 278 -9.59 -6.88 -11.00
CA TRP A 278 -10.64 -7.89 -11.02
C TRP A 278 -10.13 -9.31 -11.32
N LEU A 279 -9.18 -9.45 -12.25
CA LEU A 279 -8.62 -10.75 -12.65
C LEU A 279 -7.82 -11.39 -11.51
N PHE A 280 -7.05 -10.59 -10.79
CA PHE A 280 -6.14 -11.05 -9.76
C PHE A 280 -6.69 -10.95 -8.33
N SER A 281 -7.92 -10.47 -8.16
CA SER A 281 -8.64 -10.61 -6.89
C SER A 281 -8.84 -12.08 -6.57
N ASN A 282 -8.58 -12.50 -5.33
CA ASN A 282 -8.94 -13.86 -4.93
C ASN A 282 -10.46 -14.03 -5.00
N LYS A 283 -10.89 -15.14 -5.59
CA LYS A 283 -12.29 -15.55 -5.79
C LYS A 283 -12.63 -16.84 -5.02
N ASP A 284 -11.70 -17.33 -4.20
CA ASP A 284 -11.88 -18.47 -3.34
C ASP A 284 -13.09 -18.26 -2.41
N PRO A 285 -14.16 -19.06 -2.55
CA PRO A 285 -15.34 -18.92 -1.73
C PRO A 285 -15.14 -19.43 -0.30
N ASN A 286 -14.17 -20.32 -0.04
CA ASN A 286 -13.83 -20.74 1.31
C ASN A 286 -13.29 -19.55 2.10
N LEU A 287 -12.34 -18.79 1.53
CA LEU A 287 -11.81 -17.57 2.15
C LEU A 287 -12.92 -16.54 2.39
N LYS A 288 -13.76 -16.29 1.38
CA LYS A 288 -14.83 -15.31 1.49
C LYS A 288 -15.82 -15.69 2.59
N THR A 289 -16.17 -16.96 2.67
CA THR A 289 -17.02 -17.51 3.73
C THR A 289 -16.34 -17.42 5.08
N GLN A 290 -15.03 -17.71 5.16
CA GLN A 290 -14.26 -17.63 6.39
C GLN A 290 -14.29 -16.21 6.96
N LEU A 291 -13.99 -15.19 6.15
CA LEU A 291 -14.00 -13.79 6.60
C LEU A 291 -15.39 -13.34 7.07
N ALA A 292 -16.45 -13.75 6.36
CA ALA A 292 -17.82 -13.45 6.75
C ALA A 292 -18.24 -14.16 8.07
N ILE A 293 -17.78 -15.40 8.28
CA ILE A 293 -17.99 -16.14 9.53
C ILE A 293 -17.24 -15.47 10.67
N GLU A 294 -15.97 -15.08 10.49
CA GLU A 294 -15.20 -14.41 11.53
C GLU A 294 -15.84 -13.08 11.96
N ASN A 295 -16.38 -12.32 11.01
CA ASN A 295 -17.18 -11.13 11.28
C ASN A 295 -18.50 -11.44 12.04
N ALA A 296 -19.17 -12.54 11.73
CA ALA A 296 -20.36 -12.97 12.48
C ALA A 296 -20.00 -13.40 13.92
N ILE A 297 -18.85 -14.08 14.09
CA ILE A 297 -18.33 -14.50 15.40
C ILE A 297 -18.03 -13.27 16.27
N SER A 298 -17.42 -12.22 15.72
CA SER A 298 -17.11 -11.00 16.49
C SER A 298 -18.36 -10.21 16.92
N GLN A 299 -19.51 -10.50 16.31
CA GLN A 299 -20.82 -9.95 16.66
C GLN A 299 -21.65 -10.91 17.54
N ASP A 300 -21.09 -12.04 17.96
CA ASP A 300 -21.78 -13.11 18.71
C ASP A 300 -23.03 -13.68 17.98
N ASP A 301 -23.10 -13.56 16.64
CA ASP A 301 -24.21 -14.06 15.83
C ASP A 301 -23.96 -15.50 15.35
N TRP A 302 -24.16 -16.46 16.27
CA TRP A 302 -23.90 -17.89 16.04
C TRP A 302 -24.84 -18.52 15.01
N ASP A 303 -26.06 -18.02 14.85
CA ASP A 303 -27.01 -18.52 13.86
C ASP A 303 -26.56 -18.15 12.45
N LYS A 304 -26.07 -16.93 12.25
CA LYS A 304 -25.46 -16.51 10.99
C LYS A 304 -24.23 -17.33 10.63
N VAL A 305 -23.40 -17.72 11.60
CA VAL A 305 -22.25 -18.62 11.36
C VAL A 305 -22.71 -19.95 10.77
N LEU A 306 -23.76 -20.57 11.33
CA LEU A 306 -24.31 -21.82 10.81
C LEU A 306 -24.92 -21.67 9.41
N LEU A 307 -25.61 -20.55 9.15
CA LEU A 307 -26.16 -20.24 7.84
C LEU A 307 -25.06 -20.06 6.78
N LEU A 308 -24.00 -19.32 7.10
CA LEU A 308 -22.86 -19.09 6.20
C LEU A 308 -22.10 -20.39 5.93
N ALA A 309 -21.85 -21.20 6.96
CA ALA A 309 -21.19 -22.49 6.83
C ALA A 309 -22.00 -23.46 5.94
N LYS A 310 -23.33 -23.43 6.03
CA LYS A 310 -24.22 -24.25 5.20
C LYS A 310 -24.37 -23.72 3.77
N ALA A 311 -24.29 -22.40 3.59
CA ALA A 311 -24.41 -21.76 2.27
C ALA A 311 -23.17 -22.00 1.38
N ASN A 312 -22.03 -22.34 1.98
CA ASN A 312 -20.84 -22.69 1.23
C ASN A 312 -21.03 -24.03 0.51
N LYS A 313 -20.85 -24.02 -0.82
CA LYS A 313 -21.06 -25.19 -1.69
C LYS A 313 -19.77 -25.95 -2.01
N GLU A 314 -18.63 -25.36 -1.70
CA GLU A 314 -17.33 -26.01 -1.86
C GLU A 314 -16.99 -26.84 -0.63
N ASP A 315 -16.04 -27.77 -0.80
CA ASP A 315 -15.56 -28.60 0.30
C ASP A 315 -14.98 -27.69 1.39
N PRO A 316 -15.55 -27.71 2.61
CA PRO A 316 -15.21 -26.74 3.62
C PRO A 316 -13.83 -27.04 4.19
N ASP A 317 -12.97 -26.03 4.21
CA ASP A 317 -11.68 -26.11 4.88
C ASP A 317 -11.84 -26.43 6.36
N ARG A 318 -10.78 -27.00 6.95
CA ARG A 318 -10.74 -27.39 8.37
C ARG A 318 -11.17 -26.25 9.31
N ILE A 319 -10.80 -25.00 8.97
CA ILE A 319 -11.17 -23.82 9.75
C ILE A 319 -12.68 -23.59 9.74
N LEU A 320 -13.34 -23.73 8.60
CA LEU A 320 -14.79 -23.58 8.48
C LEU A 320 -15.54 -24.65 9.29
N VAL A 321 -15.04 -25.90 9.25
CA VAL A 321 -15.59 -27.00 10.07
C VAL A 321 -15.44 -26.69 11.56
N MET A 322 -14.29 -26.14 11.98
CA MET A 322 -14.06 -25.75 13.37
C MET A 322 -15.00 -24.62 13.81
N TYR A 323 -15.19 -23.59 12.99
CA TYR A 323 -16.12 -22.50 13.31
C TYR A 323 -17.58 -22.96 13.37
N ARG A 324 -17.99 -23.85 12.47
CA ARG A 324 -19.32 -24.49 12.54
C ARG A 324 -19.50 -25.25 13.85
N ASN A 325 -18.53 -26.08 14.24
CA ASN A 325 -18.60 -26.84 15.49
C ASN A 325 -18.63 -25.92 16.72
N LEU A 326 -17.88 -24.83 16.69
CA LEU A 326 -17.93 -23.80 17.74
C LEU A 326 -19.34 -23.20 17.86
N ALA A 327 -19.98 -22.85 16.73
CA ALA A 327 -21.33 -22.32 16.72
C ALA A 327 -22.37 -23.33 17.21
N LEU A 328 -22.27 -24.60 16.80
CA LEU A 328 -23.14 -25.67 17.32
C LEU A 328 -22.97 -25.88 18.83
N TRP A 329 -21.75 -25.75 19.34
CA TRP A 329 -21.50 -25.83 20.78
C TRP A 329 -22.16 -24.66 21.53
N LYS A 330 -22.02 -23.43 21.03
CA LYS A 330 -22.67 -22.23 21.58
C LYS A 330 -24.20 -22.35 21.57
N ASN A 331 -24.76 -22.95 20.53
CA ASN A 331 -26.19 -23.23 20.39
C ASN A 331 -26.66 -24.52 21.10
N LYS A 332 -25.77 -25.20 21.86
CA LYS A 332 -26.06 -26.45 22.59
C LYS A 332 -26.58 -27.60 21.70
N SER A 333 -26.28 -27.58 20.41
CA SER A 333 -26.73 -28.57 19.42
C SER A 333 -25.60 -29.44 18.85
N LEU A 334 -24.35 -29.25 19.30
CA LEU A 334 -23.17 -29.96 18.81
C LEU A 334 -23.35 -31.48 18.72
N CYS A 335 -23.71 -32.13 19.83
CA CYS A 335 -23.82 -33.59 19.87
C CYS A 335 -24.89 -34.13 18.90
N GLN A 336 -25.90 -33.33 18.55
CA GLN A 336 -27.00 -33.72 17.68
C GLN A 336 -26.66 -33.49 16.19
N SER A 337 -25.89 -32.45 15.88
CA SER A 337 -25.74 -31.96 14.51
C SER A 337 -24.31 -32.04 13.96
N MET A 338 -23.30 -32.36 14.79
CA MET A 338 -21.89 -32.38 14.37
C MET A 338 -21.64 -33.36 13.21
N PHE A 339 -22.26 -34.54 13.25
CA PHE A 339 -22.11 -35.59 12.24
C PHE A 339 -23.07 -35.47 11.05
N LEU A 340 -23.98 -34.49 11.08
CA LEU A 340 -24.84 -34.21 9.94
C LEU A 340 -24.04 -33.38 8.94
N TYR A 341 -23.82 -33.92 7.75
CA TYR A 341 -23.22 -33.17 6.63
C TYR A 341 -24.23 -32.11 6.16
N PRO A 342 -23.79 -30.88 5.82
CA PRO A 342 -24.66 -29.84 5.30
C PRO A 342 -25.37 -30.22 3.99
#